data_AF-A0A941FX16-F1
#
_entry.id   AF-A0A941FX16-F1
#
_cell.length_a   1.000
_cell.length_b   1.000
_cell.length_c   1.000
_cell.angle_alpha   90.00
_cell.angle_beta   90.00
_cell.angle_gamma   90.00
#
_symmetry.space_group_name_H-M   'P 1'
#
loop_
_entity.id
_entity.type
_entity.pdbx_description
1 polymer ?
#
loop_
_entity_poly.entity_id
_entity_poly.type
_entity_poly.pdbx_seq_one_letter_code
_entity_poly.pdbx_strand_id
1 'polypeptide(L)'
;MMARHGHASAQRGQALVAGLVLLAGAVAALVAMHGLGRIIEQRVRLTHAVDAAAYSGALLQARHLNAIAYANRSQIAHQVAMAHLVTLAASARYLDSAQAQARRRNPPPNLLGNLFGANVGKAYRDMQGLPGAEAGLADALARHDAVVHGVLADVAAAEARDLIAERDRIMSRVLHASFSGAQADGTYTVAAVDTPLAGLSLRVLDDGAAGFIERIAPSSGSGLADAARAAARRYGFLASRDATRSGATAVLSSCPSLRNELRRGGATWLGPDGRWAAVDTQSFHALRSNRWIGCYFREYPPKTAEPRLGRLLGLLGGLFGPLGYI
;
A
#
# COMPACT_ATOMS: atom_id res chain seq x y z
N MET A 1 47.17 -72.68 80.67
CA MET A 1 47.75 -72.42 79.35
C MET A 1 46.91 -73.20 78.32
N MET A 2 45.89 -72.58 77.73
CA MET A 2 45.03 -73.17 76.69
C MET A 2 45.11 -72.22 75.49
N ALA A 3 45.80 -72.65 74.43
CA ALA A 3 45.91 -71.90 73.19
C ALA A 3 44.62 -72.11 72.38
N ARG A 4 43.88 -71.03 72.13
CA ARG A 4 42.76 -71.01 71.18
C ARG A 4 43.31 -71.08 69.76
N HIS A 5 42.99 -72.13 69.03
CA HIS A 5 43.18 -72.18 67.58
C HIS A 5 42.18 -71.25 66.90
N GLY A 6 42.69 -70.19 66.27
CA GLY A 6 41.92 -69.41 65.30
C GLY A 6 41.80 -70.22 64.01
N HIS A 7 40.57 -70.60 63.63
CA HIS A 7 40.29 -71.11 62.30
C HIS A 7 40.40 -69.96 61.30
N ALA A 8 41.50 -69.92 60.54
CA ALA A 8 41.60 -69.13 59.33
C ALA A 8 40.74 -69.80 58.25
N SER A 9 39.52 -69.30 58.08
CA SER A 9 38.64 -69.67 56.97
C SER A 9 39.33 -69.31 55.66
N ALA A 10 39.79 -70.32 54.91
CA ALA A 10 40.34 -70.13 53.57
C ALA A 10 39.26 -69.56 52.65
N GLN A 11 39.41 -68.27 52.34
CA GLN A 11 38.49 -67.49 51.52
C GLN A 11 38.57 -68.01 50.07
N ARG A 12 37.56 -68.78 49.66
CA ARG A 12 37.45 -69.31 48.30
C ARG A 12 37.11 -68.17 47.33
N GLY A 13 37.86 -68.05 46.22
CA GLY A 13 37.84 -66.97 45.23
C GLY A 13 36.55 -66.73 44.43
N GLN A 14 35.37 -67.10 44.95
CA GLN A 14 34.09 -66.88 44.28
C GLN A 14 33.61 -65.42 44.31
N ALA A 15 34.03 -64.63 45.30
CA ALA A 15 33.69 -63.20 45.36
C ALA A 15 34.30 -62.39 44.20
N LEU A 16 35.48 -62.78 43.72
CA LEU A 16 36.15 -62.14 42.58
C LEU A 16 35.35 -62.33 41.28
N VAL A 17 34.80 -63.53 41.07
CA VAL A 17 33.98 -63.84 39.89
C VAL A 17 32.68 -63.03 39.91
N ALA A 18 31.99 -62.96 41.04
CA ALA A 18 30.80 -62.14 41.20
C ALA A 18 31.09 -60.63 41.01
N GLY A 19 32.22 -60.14 41.52
CA GLY A 19 32.67 -58.76 41.34
C GLY A 19 32.97 -58.40 39.88
N LEU A 20 33.63 -59.30 39.13
CA LEU A 20 33.89 -59.12 37.70
C LEU A 20 32.60 -59.09 36.87
N VAL A 21 31.63 -59.96 37.18
CA VAL A 21 30.32 -59.97 36.50
C VAL A 21 29.56 -58.67 36.77
N LEU A 22 29.53 -58.19 38.01
CA LEU A 22 28.92 -56.90 38.36
C LEU A 22 29.62 -55.73 37.67
N LEU A 23 30.95 -55.73 37.64
CA LEU A 23 31.73 -54.67 37.00
C LEU A 23 31.53 -54.66 35.47
N ALA A 24 31.51 -55.84 34.84
CA ALA A 24 31.16 -55.98 33.43
C ALA A 24 29.73 -55.46 33.15
N GLY A 25 28.77 -55.77 34.02
CA GLY A 25 27.41 -55.23 33.96
C GLY A 25 27.37 -53.71 34.09
N ALA A 26 28.14 -53.13 35.01
CA ALA A 26 28.24 -51.69 35.20
C ALA A 26 28.86 -50.97 33.99
N VAL A 27 29.93 -51.54 33.41
CA VAL A 27 30.56 -51.02 32.18
C VAL A 27 29.57 -51.09 31.01
N ALA A 28 28.87 -52.21 30.84
CA ALA A 28 27.85 -52.35 29.80
C ALA A 28 26.72 -51.32 29.94
N ALA A 29 26.23 -51.10 31.17
CA ALA A 29 25.22 -50.07 31.45
C ALA A 29 25.73 -48.65 31.14
N LEU A 30 26.99 -48.35 31.46
CA LEU A 30 27.61 -47.04 31.20
C LEU A 30 27.78 -46.78 29.69
N VAL A 31 28.22 -47.79 28.93
CA VAL A 31 28.30 -47.72 27.47
C VAL A 31 26.90 -47.51 26.86
N ALA A 32 25.89 -48.22 27.35
CA ALA A 32 24.50 -48.04 26.91
C ALA A 32 23.98 -46.63 27.21
N MET A 33 24.25 -46.09 28.42
CA MET A 33 23.87 -44.74 28.80
C MET A 33 24.58 -43.67 27.95
N HIS A 34 25.84 -43.87 27.61
CA HIS A 34 26.57 -42.97 26.71
C HIS A 34 25.96 -42.98 25.30
N GLY A 35 25.61 -44.17 24.79
CA GLY A 35 24.91 -44.30 23.50
C GLY A 35 23.57 -43.57 23.48
N LEU A 36 22.75 -43.75 24.52
CA LEU A 36 21.47 -43.04 24.67
C LEU A 36 21.67 -41.51 24.78
N GLY A 37 22.67 -41.07 25.55
CA GLY A 37 23.00 -39.66 25.71
C GLY A 37 23.32 -38.98 24.38
N ARG A 38 24.14 -39.63 23.53
CA ARG A 38 24.47 -39.13 22.18
C ARG A 38 23.24 -39.01 21.28
N ILE A 39 22.34 -40.01 21.31
CA ILE A 39 21.10 -39.99 20.52
C ILE A 39 20.19 -38.84 20.97
N ILE A 40 20.06 -38.64 22.28
CA ILE A 40 19.25 -37.54 22.85
C ILE A 40 19.85 -36.18 22.46
N GLU A 41 21.16 -36.01 22.62
CA GLU A 41 21.87 -34.78 22.25
C GLU A 41 21.67 -34.43 20.77
N GLN A 42 21.85 -35.41 19.87
CA GLN A 42 21.64 -35.23 18.44
C GLN A 42 20.20 -34.86 18.10
N ARG A 43 19.21 -35.49 18.77
CA ARG A 43 17.80 -35.18 18.57
C ARG A 43 17.45 -33.78 19.05
N VAL A 44 17.93 -33.36 20.22
CA VAL A 44 17.71 -32.02 20.76
C VAL A 44 18.33 -30.96 19.85
N ARG A 45 19.57 -31.17 19.40
CA ARG A 45 20.23 -30.27 18.44
C ARG A 45 19.47 -30.17 17.12
N LEU A 46 18.96 -31.29 16.61
CA LEU A 46 18.16 -31.30 15.38
C LEU A 46 16.86 -30.50 15.54
N THR A 47 16.13 -30.70 16.65
CA THR A 47 14.90 -29.96 16.93
C THR A 47 15.18 -28.45 17.01
N HIS A 48 16.20 -28.03 17.76
CA HIS A 48 16.56 -26.61 17.85
C HIS A 48 16.97 -25.99 16.50
N ALA A 49 17.70 -26.74 15.66
CA ALA A 49 18.10 -26.28 14.33
C ALA A 49 16.88 -26.10 13.40
N VAL A 50 15.95 -27.07 13.44
CA VAL A 50 14.70 -27.01 12.65
C VAL A 50 13.81 -25.87 13.14
N ASP A 51 13.67 -25.68 14.45
CA ASP A 51 12.87 -24.59 15.03
C ASP A 51 13.45 -23.22 14.65
N ALA A 52 14.78 -23.06 14.73
CA ALA A 52 15.46 -21.83 14.34
C ALA A 52 15.29 -21.54 12.84
N ALA A 53 15.38 -22.57 11.98
CA ALA A 53 15.14 -22.44 10.55
C ALA A 53 13.69 -22.03 10.27
N ALA A 54 12.71 -22.74 10.85
CA ALA A 54 11.29 -22.45 10.71
C ALA A 54 10.94 -21.03 11.18
N TYR A 55 11.43 -20.62 12.35
CA TYR A 55 11.24 -19.27 12.88
C TYR A 55 11.83 -18.20 11.94
N SER A 56 13.03 -18.43 11.42
CA SER A 56 13.70 -17.50 10.50
C SER A 56 12.97 -17.39 9.17
N GLY A 57 12.47 -18.51 8.63
CA GLY A 57 11.62 -18.53 7.45
C GLY A 57 10.32 -17.75 7.65
N ALA A 58 9.63 -17.99 8.77
CA ALA A 58 8.40 -17.27 9.12
C ALA A 58 8.63 -15.76 9.28
N LEU A 59 9.73 -15.36 9.92
CA LEU A 59 10.10 -13.95 10.07
C LEU A 59 10.37 -13.28 8.72
N LEU A 60 11.07 -13.95 7.82
CA LEU A 60 11.33 -13.43 6.48
C LEU A 60 10.04 -13.28 5.68
N GLN A 61 9.20 -14.31 5.69
CA GLN A 61 7.88 -14.28 5.06
C GLN A 61 7.02 -13.11 5.58
N ALA A 62 7.00 -12.87 6.90
CA ALA A 62 6.31 -11.73 7.49
C ALA A 62 6.87 -10.37 7.00
N ARG A 63 8.18 -10.26 6.76
CA ARG A 63 8.81 -9.04 6.23
C ARG A 63 8.39 -8.77 4.79
N HIS A 64 8.39 -9.78 3.92
CA HIS A 64 7.89 -9.63 2.55
C HIS A 64 6.42 -9.19 2.53
N LEU A 65 5.56 -9.84 3.34
CA LEU A 65 4.15 -9.46 3.44
C LEU A 65 3.96 -8.02 3.94
N ASN A 66 4.75 -7.60 4.93
CA ASN A 66 4.75 -6.21 5.37
C ASN A 66 5.23 -5.26 4.28
N ALA A 67 6.28 -5.60 3.53
CA ALA A 67 6.79 -4.78 2.43
C ALA A 67 5.71 -4.58 1.35
N ILE A 68 5.00 -5.64 0.97
CA ILE A 68 3.85 -5.57 0.05
C ILE A 68 2.75 -4.67 0.63
N ALA A 69 2.41 -4.81 1.90
CA ALA A 69 1.41 -3.97 2.55
C ALA A 69 1.81 -2.48 2.57
N TYR A 70 3.09 -2.17 2.83
CA TYR A 70 3.61 -0.80 2.78
C TYR A 70 3.65 -0.24 1.35
N ALA A 71 3.97 -1.07 0.35
CA ALA A 71 3.90 -0.67 -1.06
C ALA A 71 2.45 -0.31 -1.43
N ASN A 72 1.48 -1.16 -1.10
CA ASN A 72 0.05 -0.91 -1.32
C ASN A 72 -0.44 0.37 -0.62
N ARG A 73 -0.04 0.57 0.65
CA ARG A 73 -0.39 1.79 1.40
C ARG A 73 0.22 3.06 0.76
N SER A 74 1.45 2.94 0.27
CA SER A 74 2.14 4.04 -0.45
C SER A 74 1.44 4.35 -1.77
N GLN A 75 0.97 3.34 -2.51
CA GLN A 75 0.17 3.54 -3.73
C GLN A 75 -1.14 4.28 -3.42
N ILE A 76 -1.85 3.89 -2.35
CA ILE A 76 -3.08 4.60 -1.92
C ILE A 76 -2.77 6.06 -1.57
N ALA A 77 -1.70 6.32 -0.82
CA ALA A 77 -1.31 7.69 -0.46
C ALA A 77 -0.96 8.53 -1.69
N HIS A 78 -0.22 7.94 -2.65
CA HIS A 78 0.10 8.57 -3.92
C HIS A 78 -1.16 8.90 -4.72
N GLN A 79 -2.14 7.98 -4.80
CA GLN A 79 -3.42 8.24 -5.46
C GLN A 79 -4.20 9.40 -4.81
N VAL A 80 -4.21 9.48 -3.48
CA VAL A 80 -4.80 10.62 -2.78
C VAL A 80 -4.06 11.92 -3.09
N ALA A 81 -2.73 11.90 -3.19
CA ALA A 81 -1.95 13.06 -3.59
C ALA A 81 -2.29 13.50 -5.03
N MET A 82 -2.40 12.56 -5.97
CA MET A 82 -2.83 12.85 -7.34
C MET A 82 -4.22 13.50 -7.37
N ALA A 83 -5.17 12.98 -6.58
CA ALA A 83 -6.50 13.58 -6.43
C ALA A 83 -6.46 15.05 -5.98
N HIS A 84 -5.59 15.39 -5.01
CA HIS A 84 -5.40 16.77 -4.57
C HIS A 84 -4.79 17.63 -5.66
N LEU A 85 -3.79 17.13 -6.39
CA LEU A 85 -3.09 17.90 -7.41
C LEU A 85 -3.99 18.18 -8.62
N VAL A 86 -4.78 17.21 -9.09
CA VAL A 86 -5.75 17.49 -10.17
C VAL A 86 -6.85 18.44 -9.71
N THR A 87 -7.25 18.38 -8.44
CA THR A 87 -8.24 19.31 -7.86
C THR A 87 -7.67 20.73 -7.80
N LEU A 88 -6.42 20.89 -7.36
CA LEU A 88 -5.72 22.18 -7.36
C LEU A 88 -5.56 22.73 -8.79
N ALA A 89 -5.23 21.87 -9.76
CA ALA A 89 -5.15 22.27 -11.16
C ALA A 89 -6.51 22.76 -11.68
N ALA A 90 -7.60 22.05 -11.39
CA ALA A 90 -8.96 22.48 -11.75
C ALA A 90 -9.33 23.82 -11.11
N SER A 91 -8.99 24.02 -9.84
CA SER A 91 -9.20 25.28 -9.13
C SER A 91 -8.38 26.43 -9.71
N ALA A 92 -7.11 26.19 -10.08
CA ALA A 92 -6.25 27.20 -10.70
C ALA A 92 -6.81 27.65 -12.07
N ARG A 93 -7.23 26.70 -12.90
CA ARG A 93 -7.90 26.98 -14.19
C ARG A 93 -9.17 27.81 -14.01
N TYR A 94 -9.96 27.47 -13.01
CA TYR A 94 -11.15 28.23 -12.67
C TYR A 94 -10.79 29.68 -12.32
N LEU A 95 -9.80 29.91 -11.44
CA LEU A 95 -9.34 31.24 -11.06
C LEU A 95 -8.80 32.05 -12.25
N ASP A 96 -8.01 31.43 -13.12
CA ASP A 96 -7.49 32.07 -14.34
C ASP A 96 -8.64 32.51 -15.26
N SER A 97 -9.62 31.62 -15.50
CA SER A 97 -10.77 31.91 -16.35
C SER A 97 -11.64 33.04 -15.76
N ALA A 98 -11.78 33.07 -14.43
CA ALA A 98 -12.60 34.06 -13.75
C ALA A 98 -11.88 35.41 -13.62
N GLN A 99 -10.56 35.43 -13.39
CA GLN A 99 -9.74 36.64 -13.48
C GLN A 99 -9.79 37.24 -14.89
N ALA A 100 -9.65 36.41 -15.93
CA ALA A 100 -9.72 36.88 -17.32
C ALA A 100 -11.07 37.54 -17.62
N GLN A 101 -12.16 36.97 -17.11
CA GLN A 101 -13.50 37.55 -17.21
C GLN A 101 -13.66 38.84 -16.38
N ALA A 102 -13.12 38.88 -15.17
CA ALA A 102 -13.15 40.05 -14.30
C ALA A 102 -12.39 41.23 -14.91
N ARG A 103 -11.22 40.99 -15.51
CA ARG A 103 -10.45 41.99 -16.28
C ARG A 103 -11.25 42.54 -17.47
N ARG A 104 -12.06 41.69 -18.11
CA ARG A 104 -12.98 42.09 -19.18
C ARG A 104 -14.28 42.73 -18.67
N ARG A 105 -14.45 42.86 -17.35
CA ARG A 105 -15.68 43.32 -16.68
C ARG A 105 -16.93 42.60 -17.21
N ASN A 106 -16.80 41.29 -17.43
CA ASN A 106 -17.86 40.46 -17.99
C ASN A 106 -18.15 39.22 -17.10
N PRO A 107 -19.18 39.25 -16.24
CA PRO A 107 -20.14 40.35 -16.06
C PRO A 107 -19.55 41.56 -15.30
N PRO A 108 -20.16 42.75 -15.40
CA PRO A 108 -19.72 43.91 -14.63
C PRO A 108 -19.78 43.62 -13.12
N PRO A 109 -18.73 43.92 -12.35
CA PRO A 109 -18.73 43.64 -10.91
C PRO A 109 -19.87 44.26 -10.11
N ASN A 110 -20.31 45.46 -10.51
CA ASN A 110 -21.42 46.14 -9.85
C ASN A 110 -22.74 45.38 -10.09
N LEU A 111 -22.90 44.72 -11.25
CA LEU A 111 -24.03 43.84 -11.50
C LEU A 111 -24.01 42.63 -10.56
N LEU A 112 -22.85 41.97 -10.40
CA LEU A 112 -22.72 40.88 -9.44
C LEU A 112 -22.95 41.36 -7.99
N GLY A 113 -22.46 42.55 -7.65
CA GLY A 113 -22.68 43.18 -6.35
C GLY A 113 -24.16 43.43 -6.06
N ASN A 114 -24.91 43.93 -7.05
CA ASN A 114 -26.33 44.20 -6.92
C ASN A 114 -27.16 42.92 -6.84
N LEU A 115 -26.81 41.89 -7.63
CA LEU A 115 -27.57 40.64 -7.67
C LEU A 115 -27.28 39.73 -6.46
N PHE A 116 -26.01 39.63 -6.04
CA PHE A 116 -25.54 38.61 -5.09
C PHE A 116 -24.85 39.17 -3.84
N GLY A 117 -24.88 40.50 -3.67
CA GLY A 117 -24.29 41.22 -2.54
C GLY A 117 -22.91 41.80 -2.86
N ALA A 118 -22.59 42.95 -2.25
CA ALA A 118 -21.38 43.73 -2.51
C ALA A 118 -20.08 42.90 -2.39
N ASN A 119 -20.02 41.96 -1.44
CA ASN A 119 -18.88 41.08 -1.23
C ASN A 119 -18.60 40.18 -2.44
N VAL A 120 -19.62 39.72 -3.17
CA VAL A 120 -19.45 38.89 -4.37
C VAL A 120 -18.87 39.71 -5.51
N GLY A 121 -19.40 40.92 -5.74
CA GLY A 121 -18.85 41.85 -6.73
C GLY A 121 -17.40 42.24 -6.44
N LYS A 122 -17.06 42.47 -5.16
CA LYS A 122 -15.68 42.73 -4.72
C LYS A 122 -14.77 41.51 -4.94
N ALA A 123 -15.16 40.34 -4.45
CA ALA A 123 -14.38 39.10 -4.60
C ALA A 123 -14.13 38.75 -6.07
N TYR A 124 -15.09 39.01 -6.95
CA TYR A 124 -14.92 38.81 -8.38
C TYR A 124 -13.94 39.81 -9.02
N ARG A 125 -13.96 41.09 -8.63
CA ARG A 125 -12.97 42.08 -9.10
C ARG A 125 -11.56 41.77 -8.65
N ASP A 126 -11.46 41.40 -7.37
CA ASP A 126 -10.19 41.21 -6.69
C ASP A 126 -9.62 39.81 -6.96
N MET A 127 -10.29 39.01 -7.80
CA MET A 127 -9.87 37.65 -8.11
C MET A 127 -8.53 37.62 -8.84
N GLN A 128 -7.61 36.81 -8.32
CA GLN A 128 -6.29 36.61 -8.89
C GLN A 128 -6.19 35.17 -9.39
N GLY A 129 -5.81 35.05 -10.67
CA GLY A 129 -5.40 33.79 -11.26
C GLY A 129 -3.98 33.40 -10.85
N LEU A 130 -3.59 32.20 -11.23
CA LEU A 130 -2.27 31.60 -11.05
C LEU A 130 -1.72 31.24 -12.44
N PRO A 131 -1.38 32.23 -13.29
CA PRO A 131 -1.06 32.00 -14.68
C PRO A 131 0.13 31.04 -14.84
N GLY A 132 -0.03 30.03 -15.69
CA GLY A 132 1.01 29.04 -15.98
C GLY A 132 1.15 27.92 -14.93
N ALA A 133 0.42 27.98 -13.81
CA ALA A 133 0.45 26.93 -12.80
C ALA A 133 -0.05 25.58 -13.34
N GLU A 134 -1.03 25.58 -14.27
CA GLU A 134 -1.61 24.36 -14.85
C GLU A 134 -0.61 23.56 -15.70
N ALA A 135 0.09 24.23 -16.63
CA ALA A 135 0.94 23.55 -17.61
C ALA A 135 2.18 22.91 -16.95
N GLY A 136 2.82 23.60 -16.02
CA GLY A 136 3.94 23.06 -15.25
C GLY A 136 3.52 21.93 -14.32
N LEU A 137 2.32 22.04 -13.72
CA LEU A 137 1.80 21.03 -12.80
C LEU A 137 1.39 19.75 -13.52
N ALA A 138 0.71 19.84 -14.66
CA ALA A 138 0.22 18.68 -15.40
C ALA A 138 1.35 17.76 -15.89
N ASP A 139 2.42 18.33 -16.45
CA ASP A 139 3.57 17.57 -16.93
C ASP A 139 4.42 16.98 -15.78
N ALA A 140 4.65 17.75 -14.72
CA ALA A 140 5.31 17.25 -13.52
C ALA A 140 4.52 16.12 -12.87
N LEU A 141 3.18 16.24 -12.83
CA LEU A 141 2.29 15.22 -12.29
C LEU A 141 2.36 13.93 -13.10
N ALA A 142 2.29 14.01 -14.44
CA ALA A 142 2.34 12.85 -15.31
C ALA A 142 3.67 12.08 -15.20
N ARG A 143 4.80 12.81 -15.16
CA ARG A 143 6.12 12.20 -14.96
C ARG A 143 6.26 11.56 -13.58
N HIS A 144 5.80 12.25 -12.54
CA HIS A 144 5.85 11.74 -11.18
C HIS A 144 4.97 10.50 -11.00
N ASP A 145 3.76 10.49 -11.58
CA ASP A 145 2.82 9.37 -11.52
C ASP A 145 3.40 8.10 -12.16
N ALA A 146 3.93 8.22 -13.38
CA ALA A 146 4.50 7.07 -14.10
C ALA A 146 5.66 6.41 -13.34
N VAL A 147 6.54 7.22 -12.75
CA VAL A 147 7.71 6.71 -12.01
C VAL A 147 7.29 6.07 -10.68
N VAL A 148 6.49 6.76 -9.87
CA VAL A 148 6.13 6.28 -8.53
C VAL A 148 5.22 5.06 -8.62
N HIS A 149 4.23 5.07 -9.52
CA HIS A 149 3.34 3.94 -9.70
C HIS A 149 4.09 2.69 -10.16
N GLY A 150 4.92 2.82 -11.21
CA GLY A 150 5.72 1.70 -11.73
C GLY A 150 6.61 1.10 -10.66
N VAL A 151 7.38 1.92 -9.96
CA VAL A 151 8.29 1.45 -8.91
C VAL A 151 7.54 0.73 -7.78
N LEU A 152 6.43 1.28 -7.28
CA LEU A 152 5.70 0.64 -6.18
C LEU A 152 5.01 -0.66 -6.60
N ALA A 153 4.50 -0.74 -7.83
CA ALA A 153 3.90 -1.95 -8.37
C ALA A 153 4.96 -3.03 -8.61
N ASP A 154 6.13 -2.65 -9.13
CA ASP A 154 7.25 -3.56 -9.39
C ASP A 154 7.85 -4.11 -8.11
N VAL A 155 8.00 -3.28 -7.07
CA VAL A 155 8.45 -3.73 -5.74
C VAL A 155 7.47 -4.75 -5.17
N ALA A 156 6.17 -4.44 -5.11
CA ALA A 156 5.18 -5.39 -4.59
C ALA A 156 5.17 -6.71 -5.37
N ALA A 157 5.37 -6.64 -6.70
CA ALA A 157 5.46 -7.80 -7.55
C ALA A 157 6.73 -8.63 -7.33
N ALA A 158 7.88 -7.99 -7.13
CA ALA A 158 9.15 -8.65 -6.84
C ALA A 158 9.09 -9.37 -5.49
N GLU A 159 8.66 -8.66 -4.45
CA GLU A 159 8.47 -9.22 -3.10
C GLU A 159 7.56 -10.46 -3.12
N ALA A 160 6.44 -10.41 -3.86
CA ALA A 160 5.53 -11.54 -3.98
C ALA A 160 6.12 -12.73 -4.74
N ARG A 161 6.93 -12.49 -5.78
CA ARG A 161 7.58 -13.55 -6.57
C ARG A 161 8.68 -14.25 -5.77
N ASP A 162 9.48 -13.49 -5.05
CA ASP A 162 10.72 -13.99 -4.44
C ASP A 162 10.51 -14.57 -3.04
N LEU A 163 9.38 -14.25 -2.38
CA LEU A 163 9.06 -14.64 -0.99
C LEU A 163 9.37 -16.11 -0.67
N ILE A 164 8.87 -17.06 -1.47
CA ILE A 164 9.04 -18.50 -1.19
C ILE A 164 10.50 -18.93 -1.36
N ALA A 165 11.13 -18.50 -2.45
CA ALA A 165 12.51 -18.86 -2.74
C ALA A 165 13.46 -18.27 -1.69
N GLU A 166 13.23 -17.04 -1.24
CA GLU A 166 14.04 -16.42 -0.19
C GLU A 166 13.81 -17.04 1.19
N ARG A 167 12.56 -17.40 1.52
CA ARG A 167 12.23 -18.19 2.73
C ARG A 167 13.01 -19.50 2.75
N ASP A 168 12.97 -20.27 1.67
CA ASP A 168 13.63 -21.57 1.63
C ASP A 168 15.16 -21.43 1.69
N ARG A 169 15.72 -20.37 1.08
CA ARG A 169 17.15 -20.02 1.21
C ARG A 169 17.55 -19.69 2.65
N ILE A 170 16.77 -18.89 3.38
CA ILE A 170 17.13 -18.53 4.77
C ILE A 170 17.00 -19.75 5.69
N MET A 171 15.98 -20.60 5.49
CA MET A 171 15.81 -21.84 6.25
C MET A 171 17.00 -22.77 6.05
N SER A 172 17.41 -23.00 4.79
CA SER A 172 18.59 -23.80 4.47
C SER A 172 19.87 -23.22 5.07
N ARG A 173 20.06 -21.88 4.99
CA ARG A 173 21.23 -21.20 5.56
C ARG A 173 21.33 -21.38 7.08
N VAL A 174 20.23 -21.23 7.80
CA VAL A 174 20.18 -21.41 9.26
C VAL A 174 20.44 -22.87 9.64
N LEU A 175 19.89 -23.81 8.87
CA LEU A 175 20.14 -25.24 9.05
C LEU A 175 21.61 -25.58 8.83
N HIS A 176 22.21 -25.10 7.73
CA HIS A 176 23.64 -25.25 7.46
C HIS A 176 24.48 -24.67 8.60
N ALA A 177 24.23 -23.44 9.02
CA ALA A 177 24.97 -22.80 10.11
C ALA A 177 24.88 -23.57 11.44
N SER A 178 23.78 -24.28 11.69
CA SER A 178 23.58 -25.06 12.92
C SER A 178 24.43 -26.35 12.98
N PHE A 179 24.91 -26.82 11.82
CA PHE A 179 25.62 -28.10 11.67
C PHE A 179 27.01 -27.98 11.04
N SER A 180 27.29 -26.92 10.27
CA SER A 180 28.65 -26.50 9.95
C SER A 180 29.30 -26.14 11.27
N GLY A 181 30.10 -27.07 11.82
CA GLY A 181 30.75 -26.85 13.09
C GLY A 181 31.41 -25.48 13.11
N ALA A 182 31.22 -24.71 14.18
CA ALA A 182 32.09 -23.59 14.44
C ALA A 182 33.53 -24.11 14.31
N GLN A 183 34.26 -23.63 13.30
CA GLN A 183 35.70 -23.80 13.24
C GLN A 183 36.22 -23.25 14.59
N ALA A 184 37.08 -23.98 15.28
CA ALA A 184 37.57 -23.65 16.63
C ALA A 184 38.34 -22.30 16.75
N ASP A 185 38.36 -21.49 15.69
CA ASP A 185 39.14 -20.26 15.52
C ASP A 185 38.26 -18.99 15.39
N GLY A 186 36.95 -19.08 15.67
CA GLY A 186 36.04 -17.92 15.66
C GLY A 186 35.77 -17.31 14.27
N THR A 187 36.37 -17.85 13.21
CA THR A 187 36.10 -17.47 11.82
C THR A 187 34.88 -18.22 11.29
N TYR A 188 33.81 -17.48 11.02
CA TYR A 188 32.67 -17.93 10.22
C TYR A 188 33.09 -18.05 8.76
N THR A 189 33.45 -19.26 8.31
CA THR A 189 33.48 -19.50 6.86
C THR A 189 32.05 -19.77 6.42
N VAL A 190 31.55 -18.95 5.49
CA VAL A 190 30.27 -19.23 4.82
C VAL A 190 30.54 -20.42 3.89
N ALA A 191 30.52 -21.63 4.45
CA ALA A 191 30.53 -22.84 3.64
C ALA A 191 29.31 -22.77 2.71
N ALA A 192 29.54 -23.06 1.43
CA ALA A 192 28.58 -22.88 0.36
C ALA A 192 27.18 -23.37 0.77
N VAL A 193 26.20 -22.49 0.58
CA VAL A 193 24.76 -22.72 0.84
C VAL A 193 24.22 -23.95 0.07
N ASP A 194 25.00 -24.48 -0.88
CA ASP A 194 24.65 -25.58 -1.77
C ASP A 194 25.33 -26.92 -1.44
N THR A 195 26.13 -27.01 -0.36
CA THR A 195 26.72 -28.31 0.04
C THR A 195 25.69 -29.10 0.86
N PRO A 196 25.11 -30.20 0.35
CA PRO A 196 24.12 -30.96 1.11
C PRO A 196 24.71 -31.40 2.45
N LEU A 197 24.01 -31.10 3.55
CA LEU A 197 24.33 -31.68 4.84
C LEU A 197 24.26 -33.20 4.68
N ALA A 198 25.37 -33.90 4.89
CA ALA A 198 25.42 -35.34 4.72
C ALA A 198 24.31 -36.01 5.55
N GLY A 199 23.27 -36.52 4.88
CA GLY A 199 22.14 -37.21 5.50
C GLY A 199 20.96 -36.35 6.00
N LEU A 200 20.93 -35.03 5.77
CA LEU A 200 19.83 -34.15 6.18
C LEU A 200 19.14 -33.50 4.98
N SER A 201 17.82 -33.69 4.89
CA SER A 201 16.96 -33.03 3.90
C SER A 201 15.92 -32.16 4.60
N LEU A 202 15.82 -30.89 4.21
CA LEU A 202 14.73 -30.02 4.63
C LEU A 202 13.54 -30.23 3.69
N ARG A 203 12.36 -30.49 4.25
CA ARG A 203 11.11 -30.55 3.49
C ARG A 203 10.02 -29.82 4.25
N VAL A 204 9.41 -28.83 3.60
CA VAL A 204 8.19 -28.18 4.10
C VAL A 204 7.03 -29.14 3.86
N LEU A 205 6.31 -29.50 4.93
CA LEU A 205 5.23 -30.50 4.87
C LEU A 205 3.89 -29.89 4.46
N ASP A 206 3.64 -28.66 4.91
CA ASP A 206 2.44 -27.89 4.60
C ASP A 206 2.81 -26.42 4.45
N ASP A 207 2.27 -25.79 3.40
CA ASP A 207 2.53 -24.40 3.07
C ASP A 207 1.32 -23.79 2.36
N GLY A 208 0.59 -22.92 3.06
CA GLY A 208 -0.51 -22.14 2.50
C GLY A 208 -0.06 -20.86 1.79
N ALA A 209 1.25 -20.62 1.63
CA ALA A 209 1.74 -19.38 1.04
C ALA A 209 1.43 -19.28 -0.47
N ALA A 210 1.36 -20.42 -1.18
CA ALA A 210 0.89 -20.48 -2.55
C ALA A 210 -0.60 -20.11 -2.61
N GLY A 211 -0.91 -18.93 -3.13
CA GLY A 211 -2.27 -18.38 -3.20
C GLY A 211 -2.65 -17.44 -2.05
N PHE A 212 -1.77 -17.22 -1.08
CA PHE A 212 -2.00 -16.20 -0.03
C PHE A 212 -1.94 -14.77 -0.58
N ILE A 213 -1.07 -14.56 -1.57
CA ILE A 213 -0.94 -13.28 -2.28
C ILE A 213 -1.64 -13.42 -3.63
N GLU A 214 -2.64 -12.59 -3.85
CA GLU A 214 -3.33 -12.49 -5.12
C GLU A 214 -3.03 -11.14 -5.79
N ARG A 215 -2.75 -11.18 -7.09
CA ARG A 215 -2.71 -9.96 -7.91
C ARG A 215 -4.11 -9.69 -8.42
N ILE A 216 -4.73 -8.65 -7.89
CA ILE A 216 -6.01 -8.15 -8.40
C ILE A 216 -5.71 -7.22 -9.57
N ALA A 217 -6.33 -7.51 -10.71
CA ALA A 217 -6.18 -6.69 -11.90
C ALA A 217 -6.88 -5.32 -11.72
N PRO A 218 -6.39 -4.31 -12.43
CA PRO A 218 -7.04 -3.03 -12.53
C PRO A 218 -8.50 -3.06 -12.90
N SER A 219 -9.38 -2.68 -11.97
CA SER A 219 -10.80 -2.53 -12.26
C SER A 219 -11.42 -1.41 -11.42
N SER A 220 -12.39 -0.73 -12.02
CA SER A 220 -13.00 0.48 -11.48
C SER A 220 -13.87 0.26 -10.23
N GLY A 221 -13.75 -0.84 -9.49
CA GLY A 221 -14.60 -1.15 -8.34
C GLY A 221 -14.11 -2.30 -7.46
N SER A 222 -12.80 -2.57 -7.44
CA SER A 222 -12.23 -3.53 -6.50
C SER A 222 -10.77 -3.19 -6.18
N GLY A 223 -10.20 -3.85 -5.18
CA GLY A 223 -8.78 -3.75 -4.84
C GLY A 223 -8.35 -2.34 -4.42
N LEU A 224 -7.24 -1.86 -5.00
CA LEU A 224 -6.60 -0.60 -4.64
C LEU A 224 -7.41 0.63 -5.05
N ALA A 225 -8.22 0.55 -6.12
CA ALA A 225 -9.06 1.66 -6.57
C ALA A 225 -10.09 2.06 -5.50
N ASP A 226 -10.74 1.06 -4.88
CA ASP A 226 -11.72 1.31 -3.81
C ASP A 226 -11.07 1.83 -2.55
N ALA A 227 -9.89 1.29 -2.19
CA ALA A 227 -9.12 1.79 -1.07
C ALA A 227 -8.69 3.26 -1.29
N ALA A 228 -8.26 3.62 -2.50
CA ALA A 228 -7.92 4.98 -2.88
C ALA A 228 -9.13 5.92 -2.79
N ARG A 229 -10.30 5.52 -3.30
CA ARG A 229 -11.55 6.29 -3.15
C ARG A 229 -11.94 6.47 -1.69
N ALA A 230 -11.87 5.39 -0.90
CA ALA A 230 -12.19 5.43 0.51
C ALA A 230 -11.26 6.35 1.31
N ALA A 231 -9.97 6.36 0.97
CA ALA A 231 -9.00 7.29 1.54
C ALA A 231 -9.29 8.74 1.10
N ALA A 232 -9.55 8.98 -0.18
CA ALA A 232 -9.85 10.30 -0.72
C ALA A 232 -11.11 10.95 -0.07
N ARG A 233 -12.15 10.15 0.23
CA ARG A 233 -13.38 10.62 0.90
C ARG A 233 -13.15 11.25 2.28
N ARG A 234 -12.00 11.01 2.92
CA ARG A 234 -11.67 11.60 4.23
C ARG A 234 -11.31 13.08 4.13
N TYR A 235 -11.04 13.59 2.93
CA TYR A 235 -10.60 14.95 2.69
C TYR A 235 -11.74 15.79 2.12
N GLY A 236 -12.22 16.77 2.89
CA GLY A 236 -13.31 17.66 2.46
C GLY A 236 -12.98 18.48 1.21
N PHE A 237 -11.69 18.74 0.95
CA PHE A 237 -11.25 19.41 -0.28
C PHE A 237 -11.54 18.60 -1.56
N LEU A 238 -11.50 17.27 -1.46
CA LEU A 238 -11.77 16.34 -2.56
C LEU A 238 -13.26 16.01 -2.72
N ALA A 239 -14.11 16.41 -1.76
CA ALA A 239 -15.54 16.22 -1.86
C ALA A 239 -16.15 17.05 -3.00
N SER A 240 -17.45 16.86 -3.27
CA SER A 240 -18.17 17.81 -4.11
C SER A 240 -18.05 19.21 -3.50
N ARG A 241 -17.71 20.18 -4.35
CA ARG A 241 -17.60 21.59 -4.00
C ARG A 241 -18.70 22.40 -4.68
N ASP A 242 -19.83 21.75 -4.91
CA ASP A 242 -21.03 22.34 -5.46
C ASP A 242 -21.62 23.33 -4.47
N ALA A 243 -21.94 24.54 -4.93
CA ALA A 243 -22.51 25.56 -4.09
C ALA A 243 -23.45 26.45 -4.91
N THR A 244 -24.64 26.71 -4.39
CA THR A 244 -25.60 27.62 -5.00
C THR A 244 -25.75 28.85 -4.12
N ARG A 245 -25.51 30.03 -4.69
CA ARG A 245 -25.82 31.30 -4.05
C ARG A 245 -26.98 31.96 -4.78
N SER A 246 -28.10 32.10 -4.08
CA SER A 246 -29.27 32.82 -4.59
C SER A 246 -29.10 34.33 -4.39
N GLY A 247 -29.64 35.11 -5.33
CA GLY A 247 -29.61 36.56 -5.28
C GLY A 247 -30.54 37.14 -4.23
N ALA A 248 -30.29 38.37 -3.81
CA ALA A 248 -31.05 39.02 -2.73
C ALA A 248 -32.42 39.55 -3.19
N THR A 249 -32.56 39.90 -4.46
CA THR A 249 -33.73 40.65 -4.97
C THR A 249 -34.66 39.79 -5.79
N ALA A 250 -35.97 39.90 -5.55
CA ALA A 250 -36.99 39.32 -6.40
C ALA A 250 -36.87 39.88 -7.82
N VAL A 251 -36.77 39.00 -8.82
CA VAL A 251 -36.52 39.39 -10.22
C VAL A 251 -37.81 39.48 -11.01
N LEU A 252 -38.75 38.56 -10.75
CA LEU A 252 -40.00 38.41 -11.49
C LEU A 252 -41.15 38.25 -10.50
N SER A 253 -42.18 39.09 -10.62
CA SER A 253 -43.39 39.01 -9.79
C SER A 253 -44.15 37.70 -9.99
N SER A 254 -44.10 37.13 -11.20
CA SER A 254 -44.66 35.82 -11.53
C SER A 254 -43.91 34.65 -10.87
N CYS A 255 -42.73 34.90 -10.31
CA CYS A 255 -41.86 33.89 -9.71
C CYS A 255 -41.37 34.36 -8.31
N PRO A 256 -42.27 34.62 -7.35
CA PRO A 256 -41.94 35.35 -6.12
C PRO A 256 -40.98 34.59 -5.19
N SER A 257 -40.93 33.26 -5.28
CA SER A 257 -40.02 32.40 -4.50
C SER A 257 -38.65 32.17 -5.14
N LEU A 258 -38.46 32.55 -6.41
CA LEU A 258 -37.24 32.27 -7.16
C LEU A 258 -36.37 33.52 -7.32
N ARG A 259 -35.05 33.34 -7.35
CA ARG A 259 -34.06 34.41 -7.49
C ARG A 259 -33.03 33.99 -8.54
N ASN A 260 -32.29 34.94 -9.12
CA ASN A 260 -31.11 34.57 -9.91
C ASN A 260 -30.14 33.76 -9.04
N GLU A 261 -29.41 32.83 -9.64
CA GLU A 261 -28.51 31.94 -8.91
C GLU A 261 -27.10 32.00 -9.50
N LEU A 262 -26.11 31.89 -8.62
CA LEU A 262 -24.73 31.64 -8.97
C LEU A 262 -24.42 30.22 -8.52
N ARG A 263 -24.18 29.33 -9.48
CA ARG A 263 -23.92 27.92 -9.19
C ARG A 263 -22.46 27.63 -9.44
N ARG A 264 -21.77 27.21 -8.39
CA ARG A 264 -20.44 26.61 -8.47
C ARG A 264 -20.63 25.12 -8.63
N GLY A 265 -20.01 24.56 -9.67
CA GLY A 265 -19.98 23.12 -9.94
C GLY A 265 -18.55 22.63 -9.81
N GLY A 266 -18.27 21.77 -8.84
CA GLY A 266 -16.92 21.32 -8.52
C GLY A 266 -16.89 19.87 -8.08
N ALA A 267 -16.16 19.03 -8.80
CA ALA A 267 -16.07 17.60 -8.48
C ALA A 267 -14.65 17.08 -8.71
N THR A 268 -14.29 16.05 -7.95
CA THR A 268 -13.07 15.26 -8.12
C THR A 268 -13.46 13.79 -8.11
N TRP A 269 -13.05 13.02 -9.12
CA TRP A 269 -13.45 11.64 -9.28
C TRP A 269 -12.30 10.78 -9.82
N LEU A 270 -12.38 9.48 -9.53
CA LEU A 270 -11.48 8.47 -10.09
C LEU A 270 -12.19 7.83 -11.29
N GLY A 271 -11.62 8.00 -12.48
CA GLY A 271 -12.12 7.45 -13.72
C GLY A 271 -12.03 5.92 -13.80
N PRO A 272 -12.72 5.29 -14.75
CA PRO A 272 -12.67 3.84 -14.97
C PRO A 272 -11.29 3.36 -15.47
N ASP A 273 -10.49 4.26 -16.02
CA ASP A 273 -9.11 4.06 -16.43
C ASP A 273 -8.11 4.09 -15.26
N GLY A 274 -8.58 4.33 -14.03
CA GLY A 274 -7.73 4.45 -12.85
C GLY A 274 -7.08 5.83 -12.72
N ARG A 275 -7.53 6.85 -13.47
CA ARG A 275 -6.97 8.20 -13.42
C ARG A 275 -7.88 9.17 -12.70
N TRP A 276 -7.29 10.01 -11.85
CA TRP A 276 -8.03 11.09 -11.20
C TRP A 276 -8.31 12.23 -12.17
N ALA A 277 -9.52 12.76 -12.11
CA ALA A 277 -9.92 13.96 -12.82
C ALA A 277 -10.68 14.90 -11.87
N ALA A 278 -10.61 16.19 -12.17
CA ALA A 278 -11.34 17.20 -11.45
C ALA A 278 -11.85 18.29 -12.39
N VAL A 279 -12.95 18.90 -11.98
CA VAL A 279 -13.56 20.04 -12.66
C VAL A 279 -13.96 21.06 -11.61
N ASP A 280 -13.75 22.34 -11.91
CA ASP A 280 -14.31 23.45 -11.16
C ASP A 280 -14.85 24.49 -12.15
N THR A 281 -16.11 24.87 -11.96
CA THR A 281 -16.83 25.81 -12.82
C THR A 281 -17.70 26.72 -11.98
N GLN A 282 -18.06 27.88 -12.52
CA GLN A 282 -19.08 28.74 -11.95
C GLN A 282 -19.93 29.33 -13.06
N SER A 283 -21.25 29.09 -13.03
CA SER A 283 -22.20 29.60 -14.00
C SER A 283 -23.26 30.49 -13.36
N PHE A 284 -23.72 31.47 -14.13
CA PHE A 284 -24.80 32.37 -13.72
C PHE A 284 -26.12 31.86 -14.29
N HIS A 285 -27.09 31.64 -13.42
CA HIS A 285 -28.42 31.14 -13.75
C HIS A 285 -29.41 32.29 -13.60
N ALA A 286 -29.79 32.90 -14.73
CA ALA A 286 -30.77 33.98 -14.72
C ALA A 286 -32.18 33.40 -14.66
N LEU A 287 -32.97 33.88 -13.70
CA LEU A 287 -34.39 33.58 -13.64
C LEU A 287 -35.11 34.26 -14.81
N ARG A 288 -35.83 33.46 -15.57
CA ARG A 288 -36.65 33.88 -16.71
C ARG A 288 -38.05 33.28 -16.56
N SER A 289 -38.99 33.84 -17.31
CA SER A 289 -40.35 33.32 -17.39
C SER A 289 -40.85 33.44 -18.81
N ASN A 290 -41.63 32.47 -19.27
CA ASN A 290 -42.43 32.58 -20.48
C ASN A 290 -43.84 32.00 -20.22
N ARG A 291 -44.77 32.27 -21.15
CA ARG A 291 -46.18 31.85 -21.00
C ARG A 291 -46.41 30.33 -21.05
N TRP A 292 -45.45 29.56 -21.57
CA TRP A 292 -45.64 28.15 -21.93
C TRP A 292 -45.03 27.17 -20.91
N ILE A 293 -43.87 27.52 -20.36
CA ILE A 293 -43.04 26.67 -19.49
C ILE A 293 -42.99 27.26 -18.06
N GLY A 294 -43.53 28.48 -17.86
CA GLY A 294 -43.50 29.15 -16.57
C GLY A 294 -42.11 29.68 -16.23
N CYS A 295 -41.75 29.65 -14.95
CA CYS A 295 -40.47 30.13 -14.44
C CYS A 295 -39.36 29.10 -14.69
N TYR A 296 -38.24 29.53 -15.26
CA TYR A 296 -37.08 28.65 -15.52
C TYR A 296 -35.77 29.41 -15.39
N PHE A 297 -34.67 28.66 -15.23
CA PHE A 297 -33.32 29.20 -15.21
C PHE A 297 -32.67 29.11 -16.59
N ARG A 298 -32.18 30.24 -17.09
CA ARG A 298 -31.29 30.27 -18.25
C ARG A 298 -29.84 30.28 -17.77
N GLU A 299 -29.11 29.23 -18.09
CA GLU A 299 -27.70 29.13 -17.77
C GLU A 299 -26.87 30.01 -18.72
N TYR A 300 -25.99 30.81 -18.13
CA TYR A 300 -24.89 31.47 -18.82
C TYR A 300 -23.62 30.80 -18.32
N PRO A 301 -23.08 29.83 -19.08
CA PRO A 301 -21.84 29.19 -18.71
C PRO A 301 -20.74 30.25 -18.68
N PRO A 302 -19.69 30.07 -17.86
CA PRO A 302 -18.51 30.89 -18.00
C PRO A 302 -18.05 30.81 -19.46
N LYS A 303 -17.62 31.93 -20.05
CA LYS A 303 -16.92 31.90 -21.35
C LYS A 303 -15.55 31.27 -21.13
N THR A 304 -15.51 29.99 -20.79
CA THR A 304 -14.31 29.19 -20.98
C THR A 304 -14.04 29.16 -22.47
N ALA A 305 -12.78 29.35 -22.85
CA ALA A 305 -12.32 28.89 -24.15
C ALA A 305 -12.85 27.46 -24.33
N GLU A 306 -13.43 27.17 -25.48
CA GLU A 306 -14.03 25.88 -25.82
C GLU A 306 -13.23 24.71 -25.22
N PRO A 307 -13.89 23.65 -24.75
CA PRO A 307 -13.19 22.46 -24.33
C PRO A 307 -12.56 21.79 -25.55
N ARG A 308 -11.37 22.24 -25.93
CA ARG A 308 -10.42 21.44 -26.73
C ARG A 308 -9.92 20.21 -25.96
N LEU A 309 -10.45 19.92 -24.76
CA LEU A 309 -10.20 18.69 -24.03
C LEU A 309 -10.84 17.45 -24.68
N GLY A 310 -11.94 17.59 -25.43
CA GLY A 310 -12.50 16.46 -26.19
C GLY A 310 -11.59 15.97 -27.33
N ARG A 311 -10.72 16.84 -27.87
CA ARG A 311 -9.74 16.47 -28.91
C ARG A 311 -8.36 16.14 -28.34
N LEU A 312 -7.93 16.72 -27.23
CA LEU A 312 -6.63 16.40 -26.62
C LEU A 312 -6.64 15.08 -25.83
N LEU A 313 -7.73 14.73 -25.15
CA LEU A 313 -7.89 13.38 -24.57
C LEU A 313 -8.06 12.30 -25.65
N GLY A 314 -8.69 12.64 -26.79
CA GLY A 314 -8.79 11.74 -27.94
C GLY A 314 -7.48 11.58 -28.74
N LEU A 315 -6.64 12.63 -28.83
CA LEU A 315 -5.38 12.58 -29.56
C LEU A 315 -4.22 11.99 -28.73
N LEU A 316 -4.25 12.09 -27.40
CA LEU A 316 -3.31 11.38 -26.52
C LEU A 316 -3.77 9.93 -26.22
N GLY A 317 -5.08 9.65 -26.29
CA GLY A 317 -5.63 8.29 -26.21
C GLY A 317 -5.35 7.41 -27.43
N GLY A 318 -4.80 7.97 -28.51
CA GLY A 318 -4.44 7.23 -29.73
C GLY A 318 -2.98 6.77 -29.79
N LEU A 319 -2.12 7.19 -28.86
CA LEU A 319 -0.67 6.93 -28.92
C LEU A 319 -0.12 6.05 -27.79
N PHE A 320 -0.93 5.70 -26.78
CA PHE A 320 -0.54 4.76 -25.74
C PHE A 320 -1.67 3.77 -25.46
N GLY A 321 -1.36 2.49 -25.64
CA GLY A 321 -2.31 1.38 -25.65
C GLY A 321 -3.07 1.13 -24.34
N PRO A 322 -3.99 0.15 -24.36
CA PRO A 322 -4.94 -0.12 -23.29
C PRO A 322 -4.25 -0.90 -22.16
N LEU A 323 -3.56 -0.20 -21.28
CA LEU A 323 -3.10 -0.76 -20.00
C LEU A 323 -3.72 0.10 -18.90
N GLY A 324 -4.75 -0.45 -18.25
CA GLY A 324 -5.42 0.17 -17.11
C GLY A 324 -4.46 0.43 -15.96
N TYR A 325 -4.64 1.55 -15.28
CA TYR A 325 -3.66 2.14 -14.35
C TYR A 325 -3.93 1.85 -12.86
N ILE A 326 -5.05 1.23 -12.48
CA ILE A 326 -5.33 0.79 -11.10
C ILE A 326 -6.22 -0.42 -11.04
#